data_AF-A0A9P1BNS4-F1
#
_entry.id   AF-A0A9P1BNS4-F1
#
_cell.length_a   1.000
_cell.length_b   1.000
_cell.length_c   1.000
_cell.angle_alpha   90.00
_cell.angle_beta   90.00
_cell.angle_gamma   90.00
#
_symmetry.space_group_name_H-M   'P 1'
#
loop_
_entity.id
_entity.type
_entity.pdbx_description
1 polymer ?
#
loop_
_entity_poly.entity_id
_entity_poly.type
_entity_poly.pdbx_seq_one_letter_code
_entity_poly.pdbx_strand_id
1 'polypeptide(L)'
;MEDGNDGSALLFETVKRIREWVDSTFQEDVAKRFHRKGHLKGRFLVKLTDEMWNQLKVYIQASFSLSKLQLTKGESLGQPCIDLAAGATGAGHAATRAAAAPLQASCDQASKRPADDAATASRGKRAKVSAGGQTTDPEAYDAYEVREGPKGLEEARDALKAAMREACEAGEKKGQRARCEALRWLKGLEQRKVSARELAQTKIGLVVNEWRQVFNRVFKDQASKERAHDLLSSWRKLWLEAKALNFAS
;
A
#
# COMPACT_ATOMS: atom_id res chain seq x y z
N MET A 1 30.43 21.54 -23.98
CA MET A 1 29.97 21.39 -22.59
C MET A 1 28.50 21.02 -22.64
N GLU A 2 28.16 19.78 -23.01
CA GLU A 2 26.76 19.36 -23.20
C GLU A 2 26.57 17.88 -22.80
N ASP A 3 26.90 17.54 -21.56
CA ASP A 3 26.75 16.18 -20.99
C ASP A 3 25.82 16.14 -19.76
N GLY A 4 25.07 17.22 -19.51
CA GLY A 4 24.27 17.41 -18.28
C GLY A 4 22.86 16.81 -18.32
N ASN A 5 22.27 16.59 -19.50
CA ASN A 5 20.84 16.30 -19.64
C ASN A 5 20.50 14.81 -19.88
N ASP A 6 21.43 14.03 -20.42
CA ASP A 6 21.17 12.63 -20.79
C ASP A 6 21.10 11.70 -19.56
N GLY A 7 21.82 12.01 -18.49
CA GLY A 7 21.83 11.21 -17.26
C GLY A 7 20.48 11.18 -16.54
N SER A 8 19.78 12.32 -16.47
CA SER A 8 18.46 12.41 -15.83
C SER A 8 17.37 11.71 -16.67
N ALA A 9 17.43 11.87 -17.99
CA ALA A 9 16.54 11.18 -18.93
C ALA A 9 16.71 9.65 -18.86
N LEU A 10 17.96 9.16 -18.86
CA LEU A 10 18.26 7.73 -18.74
C LEU A 10 17.81 7.15 -17.38
N LEU A 11 17.99 7.89 -16.29
CA LEU A 11 17.49 7.48 -14.97
C LEU A 11 15.95 7.40 -14.95
N PHE A 12 15.26 8.41 -15.51
CA PHE A 12 13.80 8.45 -15.56
C PHE A 12 13.21 7.32 -16.41
N GLU A 13 13.76 7.07 -17.60
CA GLU A 13 13.38 5.95 -18.46
C GLU A 13 13.66 4.59 -17.79
N THR A 14 14.75 4.48 -17.01
CA THR A 14 15.02 3.28 -16.20
C THR A 14 13.97 3.08 -15.12
N VAL A 15 13.62 4.11 -14.34
CA VAL A 15 12.56 4.07 -13.33
C VAL A 15 11.20 3.70 -13.96
N LYS A 16 10.90 4.25 -15.14
CA LYS A 16 9.68 3.96 -15.89
C LYS A 16 9.62 2.49 -16.31
N ARG A 17 10.68 1.94 -16.92
CA ARG A 17 10.77 0.50 -17.28
C ARG A 17 10.65 -0.42 -16.07
N ILE A 18 11.23 -0.04 -14.93
CA ILE A 18 11.09 -0.78 -13.67
C ILE A 18 9.63 -0.79 -13.21
N ARG A 19 8.94 0.36 -13.26
CA ARG A 19 7.49 0.44 -12.93
C ARG A 19 6.63 -0.37 -13.88
N GLU A 20 6.84 -0.25 -15.19
CA GLU A 20 6.12 -1.03 -16.20
C GLU A 20 6.35 -2.55 -16.03
N TRP A 21 7.56 -2.97 -15.66
CA TRP A 21 7.84 -4.36 -15.29
C TRP A 21 7.13 -4.79 -13.99
N VAL A 22 7.11 -3.95 -12.96
CA VAL A 22 6.35 -4.25 -11.72
C VAL A 22 4.86 -4.36 -12.01
N ASP A 23 4.27 -3.41 -12.76
CA ASP A 23 2.85 -3.41 -13.09
C ASP A 23 2.47 -4.61 -13.99
N SER A 24 3.33 -4.99 -14.95
CA SER A 24 3.10 -6.16 -15.82
C SER A 24 3.37 -7.51 -15.12
N THR A 25 4.28 -7.58 -14.16
CA THR A 25 4.52 -8.81 -13.38
C THR A 25 3.39 -9.15 -12.40
N PHE A 26 2.39 -8.27 -12.24
CA PHE A 26 1.13 -8.55 -11.54
C PHE A 26 -0.03 -8.94 -12.46
N GLN A 27 0.21 -9.16 -13.76
CA GLN A 27 -0.75 -9.88 -14.60
C GLN A 27 -0.86 -11.35 -14.20
N GLU A 28 -2.02 -11.95 -14.46
CA GLU A 28 -2.46 -13.21 -13.84
C GLU A 28 -1.51 -14.39 -14.09
N ASP A 29 -0.92 -14.50 -15.29
CA ASP A 29 0.03 -15.57 -15.63
C ASP A 29 1.42 -15.37 -15.02
N VAL A 30 1.79 -14.13 -14.69
CA VAL A 30 3.04 -13.84 -13.99
C VAL A 30 2.87 -13.98 -12.48
N ALA A 31 1.68 -13.69 -11.94
CA ALA A 31 1.28 -14.04 -10.58
C ALA A 31 1.33 -15.57 -10.34
N LYS A 32 0.91 -16.39 -11.32
CA LYS A 32 1.08 -17.86 -11.30
C LYS A 32 2.57 -18.26 -11.25
N ARG A 33 3.46 -17.58 -11.98
CA ARG A 33 4.92 -17.82 -11.91
C ARG A 33 5.51 -17.42 -10.55
N PHE A 34 5.07 -16.30 -9.98
CA PHE A 34 5.48 -15.87 -8.64
C PHE A 34 5.06 -16.89 -7.58
N HIS A 35 3.83 -17.41 -7.63
CA HIS A 35 3.36 -18.49 -6.74
C HIS A 35 4.20 -19.77 -6.88
N ARG A 36 4.64 -20.14 -8.10
CA ARG A 36 5.47 -21.34 -8.31
C ARG A 36 6.93 -21.18 -7.89
N LYS A 37 7.52 -19.98 -7.95
CA LYS A 37 8.96 -19.77 -7.68
C LYS A 37 9.26 -19.03 -6.37
N GLY A 38 8.26 -18.44 -5.71
CA GLY A 38 8.43 -17.63 -4.49
C GLY A 38 9.13 -16.27 -4.68
N HIS A 39 9.65 -16.01 -5.88
CA HIS A 39 10.33 -14.78 -6.24
C HIS A 39 10.13 -14.44 -7.72
N LEU A 40 10.12 -13.14 -8.03
CA LEU A 40 10.22 -12.60 -9.38
C LEU A 40 11.61 -11.97 -9.56
N LYS A 41 12.25 -12.26 -10.71
CA LYS A 41 13.52 -11.66 -11.11
C LYS A 41 13.34 -10.94 -12.43
N GLY A 42 13.84 -9.71 -12.51
CA GLY A 42 13.88 -8.89 -13.72
C GLY A 42 15.30 -8.39 -13.93
N ARG A 43 15.75 -8.34 -15.20
CA ARG A 43 17.09 -7.85 -15.56
C ARG A 43 16.96 -6.72 -16.58
N PHE A 44 17.65 -5.62 -16.33
CA PHE A 44 17.67 -4.45 -17.20
C PHE A 44 19.11 -4.16 -17.61
N LEU A 45 19.41 -4.23 -18.90
CA LEU A 45 20.70 -3.86 -19.46
C LEU A 45 20.76 -2.33 -19.54
N VAL A 46 21.35 -1.69 -18.52
CA VAL A 46 21.46 -0.23 -18.42
C VAL A 46 22.79 0.14 -17.78
N LYS A 47 23.57 0.98 -18.45
CA LYS A 47 24.81 1.56 -17.92
C LYS A 47 24.51 2.78 -17.06
N LEU A 48 24.25 2.57 -15.77
CA LEU A 48 24.14 3.64 -14.77
C LEU A 48 25.50 3.98 -14.16
N THR A 49 25.78 5.28 -14.01
CA THR A 49 26.87 5.76 -13.14
C THR A 49 26.58 5.41 -11.67
N ASP A 50 27.56 5.52 -10.78
CA ASP A 50 27.35 5.28 -9.35
C ASP A 50 26.40 6.31 -8.72
N GLU A 51 26.44 7.56 -9.18
CA GLU A 51 25.51 8.61 -8.75
C GLU A 51 24.07 8.28 -9.16
N MET A 52 23.84 7.94 -10.44
CA MET A 52 22.50 7.54 -10.93
C MET A 52 21.99 6.27 -10.23
N TRP A 53 22.88 5.35 -9.86
CA TRP A 53 22.55 4.16 -9.09
C TRP A 53 22.11 4.48 -7.65
N ASN A 54 22.80 5.42 -6.99
CA ASN A 54 22.43 5.87 -5.66
C ASN A 54 21.08 6.61 -5.68
N GLN A 55 20.87 7.48 -6.66
CA GLN A 55 19.58 8.14 -6.88
C GLN A 55 18.45 7.12 -7.15
N LEU A 56 18.70 6.09 -7.96
CA LEU A 56 17.74 5.01 -8.21
C LEU A 56 17.38 4.23 -6.93
N LYS A 57 18.38 3.91 -6.09
CA LYS A 57 18.17 3.26 -4.79
C LYS A 57 17.31 4.12 -3.86
N VAL A 58 17.66 5.40 -3.70
CA VAL A 58 16.90 6.35 -2.87
C VAL A 58 15.45 6.46 -3.35
N TYR A 59 15.26 6.58 -4.67
CA TYR A 59 13.92 6.63 -5.27
C TYR A 59 13.10 5.37 -4.98
N ILE A 60 13.70 4.18 -5.14
CA ILE A 60 13.01 2.90 -4.93
C ILE A 60 12.71 2.66 -3.44
N GLN A 61 13.60 3.05 -2.53
CA GLN A 61 13.36 2.99 -1.09
C GLN A 61 12.25 3.96 -0.65
N ALA A 62 12.22 5.18 -1.19
CA ALA A 62 11.16 6.16 -0.91
C ALA A 62 9.81 5.80 -1.55
N SER A 63 9.83 5.07 -2.66
CA SER A 63 8.62 4.64 -3.38
C SER A 63 8.01 3.41 -2.72
N PHE A 64 6.94 3.60 -1.93
CA PHE A 64 6.23 2.54 -1.19
C PHE A 64 5.98 1.26 -2.01
N SER A 65 5.51 1.38 -3.26
CA SER A 65 5.23 0.26 -4.17
C SER A 65 6.48 -0.50 -4.68
N LEU A 66 7.67 0.11 -4.58
CA LEU A 66 8.95 -0.45 -5.05
C LEU A 66 9.89 -0.82 -3.90
N SER A 67 9.60 -0.37 -2.66
CA SER A 67 10.42 -0.56 -1.45
C SER A 67 10.81 -2.01 -1.12
N LYS A 68 10.10 -2.99 -1.66
CA LYS A 68 10.33 -4.44 -1.48
C LYS A 68 11.19 -5.07 -2.59
N LEU A 69 11.66 -4.28 -3.55
CA LEU A 69 12.61 -4.72 -4.58
C LEU A 69 14.03 -4.68 -4.05
N GLN A 70 14.74 -5.81 -4.16
CA GLN A 70 16.18 -5.84 -3.98
C GLN A 70 16.85 -5.46 -5.31
N LEU A 71 17.68 -4.41 -5.26
CA LEU A 71 18.48 -3.89 -6.37
C LEU A 71 19.92 -4.36 -6.25
N THR A 72 20.41 -5.09 -7.25
CA THR A 72 21.82 -5.48 -7.36
C THR A 72 22.40 -5.00 -8.68
N LYS A 73 23.56 -4.33 -8.65
CA LYS A 73 24.39 -4.20 -9.86
C LYS A 73 24.93 -5.59 -10.17
N GLY A 74 24.90 -5.96 -11.44
CA GLY A 74 25.53 -7.16 -11.96
C GLY A 74 26.17 -6.88 -13.31
N GLU A 75 26.87 -7.87 -13.83
CA GLU A 75 27.31 -7.90 -15.22
C GLU A 75 26.71 -9.12 -15.90
N SER A 76 26.21 -8.92 -17.11
CA SER A 76 25.59 -9.98 -17.92
C SER A 76 26.14 -9.84 -19.33
N LEU A 77 26.82 -10.89 -19.82
CA LEU A 77 27.46 -10.88 -21.15
C LEU A 77 28.45 -9.71 -21.35
N GLY A 78 29.19 -9.34 -20.29
CA GLY A 78 30.13 -8.20 -20.32
C GLY A 78 29.48 -6.82 -20.34
N GLN A 79 28.16 -6.72 -20.15
CA GLN A 79 27.44 -5.46 -20.07
C GLN A 79 26.95 -5.20 -18.63
N PRO A 80 27.06 -3.95 -18.12
CA PRO A 80 26.52 -3.59 -16.82
C PRO A 80 24.99 -3.70 -16.83
N CYS A 81 24.45 -4.37 -15.82
CA CYS A 81 23.02 -4.60 -15.69
C CYS A 81 22.51 -4.37 -14.28
N ILE A 82 21.21 -4.08 -14.20
CA ILE A 82 20.45 -4.01 -12.96
C ILE A 82 19.66 -5.31 -12.85
N ASP A 83 19.99 -6.12 -11.85
CA ASP A 83 19.16 -7.24 -11.43
C ASP A 83 18.20 -6.77 -10.32
N LEU A 84 16.92 -7.04 -10.52
CA LEU A 84 15.85 -6.84 -9.56
C LEU A 84 15.34 -8.17 -9.04
N ALA A 85 15.18 -8.30 -7.73
CA ALA A 85 14.46 -9.40 -7.12
C ALA A 85 13.29 -8.88 -6.25
N ALA A 86 12.08 -9.34 -6.56
CA ALA A 86 10.91 -9.20 -5.69
C ALA A 86 10.68 -10.53 -4.98
N GLY A 87 10.98 -10.59 -3.68
CA GLY A 87 10.76 -11.77 -2.84
C GLY A 87 9.61 -11.57 -1.86
N ALA A 88 8.93 -12.66 -1.49
CA ALA A 88 8.23 -12.68 -0.22
C ALA A 88 9.29 -12.65 0.89
N THR A 89 9.27 -11.62 1.74
CA THR A 89 10.31 -11.39 2.76
C THR A 89 10.31 -12.47 3.84
N GLY A 90 11.17 -13.47 3.66
CA GLY A 90 11.76 -14.29 4.72
C GLY A 90 13.26 -14.00 4.76
N ALA A 91 13.79 -13.58 5.90
CA ALA A 91 15.16 -13.10 5.99
C ALA A 91 16.19 -14.25 6.10
N GLY A 92 17.22 -14.18 5.25
CA GLY A 92 18.58 -14.67 5.52
C GLY A 92 18.82 -16.18 5.62
N HIS A 93 19.85 -16.65 4.92
CA HIS A 93 20.81 -17.63 5.43
C HIS A 93 22.08 -17.62 4.59
N ALA A 94 23.22 -17.21 5.19
CA ALA A 94 24.57 -17.75 4.99
C ALA A 94 25.67 -16.80 5.53
N ALA A 95 25.77 -16.61 6.85
CA ALA A 95 27.05 -16.29 7.51
C ALA A 95 26.99 -16.57 9.02
N THR A 96 28.08 -17.18 9.52
CA THR A 96 28.52 -17.29 10.93
C THR A 96 27.72 -18.14 11.94
N ARG A 97 28.43 -19.13 12.52
CA ARG A 97 28.05 -19.89 13.73
C ARG A 97 28.34 -19.09 15.01
N ALA A 98 27.42 -19.15 15.98
CA ALA A 98 27.67 -19.17 17.44
C ALA A 98 26.29 -19.32 18.14
N ALA A 99 25.95 -20.45 18.77
CA ALA A 99 26.28 -20.85 20.14
C ALA A 99 25.22 -20.38 21.19
N ALA A 100 24.44 -21.37 21.66
CA ALA A 100 23.75 -21.53 22.95
C ALA A 100 23.17 -20.30 23.71
N ALA A 101 21.84 -20.31 23.94
CA ALA A 101 21.20 -20.55 25.26
C ALA A 101 19.72 -20.07 25.28
N PRO A 102 18.78 -20.80 25.93
CA PRO A 102 17.39 -20.37 26.11
C PRO A 102 17.10 -19.87 27.54
N LEU A 103 16.22 -18.87 27.70
CA LEU A 103 15.60 -18.55 28.99
C LEU A 103 14.11 -18.18 28.85
N GLN A 104 13.28 -18.83 29.67
CA GLN A 104 11.88 -18.49 29.93
C GLN A 104 11.78 -17.49 31.10
N ALA A 105 10.83 -16.56 31.03
CA ALA A 105 10.01 -16.05 32.14
C ALA A 105 8.95 -15.12 31.50
N SER A 106 7.64 -15.35 31.62
CA SER A 106 6.79 -15.31 32.82
C SER A 106 6.67 -13.91 33.42
N CYS A 107 5.44 -13.35 33.37
CA CYS A 107 4.91 -12.40 34.34
C CYS A 107 3.40 -12.18 34.10
N ASP A 108 2.58 -13.00 34.77
CA ASP A 108 1.20 -12.62 35.09
C ASP A 108 1.21 -11.56 36.20
N GLN A 109 0.40 -10.50 36.06
CA GLN A 109 -0.57 -10.13 37.11
C GLN A 109 -1.48 -8.98 36.69
N ALA A 110 -2.74 -9.06 37.15
CA ALA A 110 -3.74 -8.02 37.03
C ALA A 110 -4.12 -7.46 38.41
N SER A 111 -4.46 -6.17 38.50
CA SER A 111 -5.43 -5.70 39.50
C SER A 111 -6.05 -4.33 39.23
N LYS A 112 -7.39 -4.35 39.18
CA LYS A 112 -8.38 -3.49 39.87
C LYS A 112 -8.32 -1.95 39.76
N ARG A 113 -9.51 -1.41 39.43
CA ARG A 113 -9.95 -0.01 39.63
C ARG A 113 -10.23 0.30 41.13
N PRO A 114 -10.48 1.57 41.49
CA PRO A 114 -11.88 2.05 41.56
C PRO A 114 -12.14 3.37 40.79
N ALA A 115 -13.39 3.85 40.85
CA ALA A 115 -13.88 5.15 40.37
C ALA A 115 -13.78 6.23 41.50
N ASP A 116 -14.21 7.50 41.43
CA ASP A 116 -15.33 8.17 40.72
C ASP A 116 -15.06 9.67 40.42
N ASP A 117 -15.89 10.25 39.53
CA ASP A 117 -16.47 11.63 39.48
C ASP A 117 -15.65 12.93 39.75
N ALA A 118 -15.95 14.10 39.15
CA ALA A 118 -16.85 14.48 38.05
C ALA A 118 -16.56 15.92 37.54
N ALA A 119 -17.12 16.28 36.36
CA ALA A 119 -17.34 17.66 35.84
C ALA A 119 -16.07 18.51 35.53
N THR A 120 -15.94 19.38 34.51
CA THR A 120 -16.78 19.88 33.39
C THR A 120 -15.82 20.62 32.39
N ALA A 121 -16.11 21.00 31.13
CA ALA A 121 -17.27 20.89 30.22
C ALA A 121 -16.83 21.04 28.73
N SER A 122 -17.78 20.91 27.81
CA SER A 122 -17.86 21.59 26.48
C SER A 122 -16.69 21.56 25.47
N ARG A 123 -16.86 20.80 24.36
CA ARG A 123 -17.18 21.35 23.01
C ARG A 123 -17.15 20.25 21.92
N GLY A 124 -18.23 20.12 21.14
CA GLY A 124 -18.28 19.29 19.92
C GLY A 124 -19.15 18.04 20.03
N LYS A 125 -20.36 18.06 19.43
CA LYS A 125 -21.30 16.92 19.41
C LYS A 125 -20.72 15.77 18.56
N ARG A 126 -20.22 14.70 19.20
CA ARG A 126 -20.13 13.36 18.60
C ARG A 126 -21.41 12.60 18.93
N ALA A 127 -22.11 12.09 17.92
CA ALA A 127 -23.23 11.19 18.13
C ALA A 127 -22.74 9.91 18.82
N LYS A 128 -23.26 9.63 20.01
CA LYS A 128 -22.98 8.44 20.80
C LYS A 128 -24.14 7.47 20.62
N VAL A 129 -23.96 6.46 19.79
CA VAL A 129 -24.90 5.33 19.66
C VAL A 129 -24.23 4.07 20.22
N SER A 130 -25.06 3.24 20.84
CA SER A 130 -24.76 2.21 21.84
C SER A 130 -23.61 1.24 21.53
N ALA A 131 -22.94 0.82 22.59
CA ALA A 131 -22.20 -0.44 22.59
C ALA A 131 -23.21 -1.61 22.60
N GLY A 132 -23.09 -2.53 21.64
CA GLY A 132 -23.90 -3.74 21.57
C GLY A 132 -23.46 -4.63 20.42
N GLY A 133 -22.84 -5.78 20.74
CA GLY A 133 -22.40 -6.78 19.77
C GLY A 133 -21.16 -6.41 18.95
N GLN A 134 -20.10 -7.22 19.03
CA GLN A 134 -19.11 -7.27 17.96
C GLN A 134 -19.70 -8.07 16.81
N THR A 135 -20.43 -7.42 15.91
CA THR A 135 -20.85 -8.02 14.65
C THR A 135 -19.60 -8.31 13.82
N THR A 136 -19.30 -9.59 13.60
CA THR A 136 -18.22 -10.00 12.68
C THR A 136 -18.61 -9.86 11.21
N ASP A 137 -19.88 -9.56 10.94
CA ASP A 137 -20.41 -9.29 9.61
C ASP A 137 -19.89 -7.94 9.04
N PRO A 138 -19.13 -7.95 7.93
CA PRO A 138 -18.66 -6.73 7.26
C PRO A 138 -19.80 -5.89 6.66
N GLU A 139 -20.96 -6.50 6.37
CA GLU A 139 -22.10 -5.80 5.78
C GLU A 139 -22.89 -4.97 6.79
N ALA A 140 -22.84 -5.31 8.09
CA ALA A 140 -23.52 -4.60 9.17
C ALA A 140 -22.97 -3.18 9.47
N TYR A 141 -21.83 -2.77 8.88
CA TYR A 141 -21.24 -1.45 9.10
C TYR A 141 -21.76 -0.38 8.14
N ASP A 142 -22.25 0.74 8.69
CA ASP A 142 -22.69 1.93 7.92
C ASP A 142 -21.56 2.54 7.08
N ALA A 143 -21.88 2.99 5.86
CA ALA A 143 -20.98 3.81 5.05
C ALA A 143 -20.56 5.10 5.79
N TYR A 144 -19.34 5.58 5.54
CA TYR A 144 -18.97 6.95 5.89
C TYR A 144 -19.46 7.93 4.83
N GLU A 145 -19.99 9.07 5.25
CA GLU A 145 -20.38 10.15 4.34
C GLU A 145 -19.13 10.80 3.74
N VAL A 146 -18.91 10.60 2.44
CA VAL A 146 -17.81 11.23 1.71
C VAL A 146 -18.29 12.54 1.10
N ARG A 147 -18.00 13.66 1.78
CA ARG A 147 -18.37 15.02 1.34
C ARG A 147 -17.98 15.29 -0.11
N GLU A 148 -18.78 16.07 -0.84
CA GLU A 148 -18.48 16.47 -2.22
C GLU A 148 -17.18 17.28 -2.38
N GLY A 149 -16.63 17.31 -3.60
CA GLY A 149 -15.37 17.97 -3.93
C GLY A 149 -14.11 17.17 -3.54
N PRO A 150 -12.91 17.68 -3.88
CA PRO A 150 -11.66 16.94 -3.71
C PRO A 150 -11.33 16.67 -2.23
N LYS A 151 -11.66 17.58 -1.31
CA LYS A 151 -11.37 17.44 0.12
C LYS A 151 -11.94 16.17 0.74
N GLY A 152 -13.18 15.79 0.41
CA GLY A 152 -13.78 14.55 0.92
C GLY A 152 -13.09 13.28 0.40
N LEU A 153 -12.54 13.30 -0.83
CA LEU A 153 -11.71 12.19 -1.32
C LEU A 153 -10.32 12.20 -0.69
N GLU A 154 -9.75 13.36 -0.36
CA GLU A 154 -8.49 13.45 0.38
C GLU A 154 -8.64 12.90 1.80
N GLU A 155 -9.72 13.25 2.49
CA GLU A 155 -10.11 12.68 3.79
C GLU A 155 -10.24 11.14 3.69
N ALA A 156 -11.01 10.62 2.72
CA ALA A 156 -11.17 9.18 2.51
C ALA A 156 -9.85 8.47 2.13
N ARG A 157 -9.04 9.07 1.26
CA ARG A 157 -7.72 8.57 0.84
C ARG A 157 -6.77 8.42 2.03
N ASP A 158 -6.69 9.45 2.86
CA ASP A 158 -5.74 9.49 3.96
C ASP A 158 -6.19 8.63 5.14
N ALA A 159 -7.51 8.49 5.34
CA ALA A 159 -8.08 7.49 6.24
C ALA A 159 -7.81 6.04 5.78
N LEU A 160 -7.98 5.73 4.49
CA LEU A 160 -7.61 4.42 3.94
C LEU A 160 -6.11 4.12 4.12
N LYS A 161 -5.23 5.10 3.92
CA LYS A 161 -3.78 4.97 4.21
C LYS A 161 -3.48 4.80 5.71
N ALA A 162 -4.21 5.46 6.59
CA ALA A 162 -4.08 5.28 8.04
C ALA A 162 -4.49 3.85 8.44
N ALA A 163 -5.64 3.38 7.96
CA ALA A 163 -6.12 2.02 8.17
C ALA A 163 -5.15 0.96 7.62
N MET A 164 -4.51 1.18 6.45
CA MET A 164 -3.49 0.24 5.96
C MET A 164 -2.28 0.15 6.90
N ARG A 165 -1.82 1.29 7.45
CA ARG A 165 -0.68 1.30 8.39
C ARG A 165 -1.05 0.62 9.71
N GLU A 166 -2.17 1.00 10.32
CA GLU A 166 -2.65 0.37 11.56
C GLU A 166 -2.85 -1.14 11.37
N ALA A 167 -3.39 -1.57 10.22
CA ALA A 167 -3.54 -2.99 9.93
C ALA A 167 -2.19 -3.72 9.76
N CYS A 168 -1.20 -3.11 9.10
CA CYS A 168 0.12 -3.72 8.93
C CYS A 168 0.95 -3.78 10.23
N GLU A 169 0.82 -2.79 11.09
CA GLU A 169 1.65 -2.63 12.29
C GLU A 169 1.07 -3.32 13.53
N ALA A 170 -0.23 -3.63 13.53
CA ALA A 170 -0.93 -4.04 14.74
C ALA A 170 -1.40 -5.50 14.74
N GLY A 171 -1.38 -6.10 15.94
CA GLY A 171 -1.90 -7.45 16.17
C GLY A 171 -3.39 -7.59 15.85
N GLU A 172 -3.81 -8.84 15.68
CA GLU A 172 -5.10 -9.29 15.09
C GLU A 172 -6.33 -8.43 15.44
N LYS A 173 -6.54 -8.10 16.73
CA LYS A 173 -7.70 -7.29 17.18
C LYS A 173 -7.70 -5.84 16.66
N LYS A 174 -6.53 -5.20 16.57
CA LYS A 174 -6.39 -3.84 16.00
C LYS A 174 -6.47 -3.89 14.48
N GLY A 175 -5.85 -4.91 13.87
CA GLY A 175 -6.02 -5.21 12.46
C GLY A 175 -7.49 -5.33 12.06
N GLN A 176 -8.30 -6.04 12.84
CA GLN A 176 -9.75 -6.17 12.61
C GLN A 176 -10.47 -4.80 12.58
N ARG A 177 -10.20 -3.92 13.56
CA ARG A 177 -10.78 -2.57 13.60
C ARG A 177 -10.43 -1.77 12.34
N ALA A 178 -9.16 -1.80 11.92
CA ALA A 178 -8.71 -1.09 10.73
C ALA A 178 -9.39 -1.59 9.45
N ARG A 179 -9.72 -2.89 9.35
CA ARG A 179 -10.52 -3.43 8.22
C ARG A 179 -11.92 -2.83 8.20
N CYS A 180 -12.61 -2.86 9.35
CA CYS A 180 -13.95 -2.31 9.49
C CYS A 180 -13.97 -0.81 9.15
N GLU A 181 -13.00 -0.04 9.62
CA GLU A 181 -12.91 1.40 9.35
C GLU A 181 -12.76 1.70 7.85
N ALA A 182 -11.90 0.97 7.15
CA ALA A 182 -11.72 1.14 5.71
C ALA A 182 -12.90 0.62 4.86
N LEU A 183 -13.55 -0.47 5.27
CA LEU A 183 -14.78 -0.95 4.62
C LEU A 183 -15.87 0.14 4.61
N ARG A 184 -16.03 0.88 5.72
CA ARG A 184 -16.96 2.01 5.81
C ARG A 184 -16.59 3.14 4.83
N TRP A 185 -15.30 3.41 4.66
CA TRP A 185 -14.82 4.36 3.64
C TRP A 185 -15.05 3.87 2.21
N LEU A 186 -14.82 2.59 1.92
CA LEU A 186 -15.10 2.00 0.60
C LEU A 186 -16.60 2.08 0.26
N LYS A 187 -17.49 1.69 1.19
CA LYS A 187 -18.94 1.84 1.04
C LYS A 187 -19.36 3.30 0.78
N GLY A 188 -18.72 4.25 1.48
CA GLY A 188 -18.94 5.68 1.27
C GLY A 188 -18.51 6.19 -0.11
N LEU A 189 -17.41 5.66 -0.62
CA LEU A 189 -16.88 6.01 -1.95
C LEU A 189 -17.72 5.43 -3.10
N GLU A 190 -18.37 4.28 -2.89
CA GLU A 190 -19.32 3.70 -3.86
C GLU A 190 -20.61 4.50 -3.99
N GLN A 191 -21.12 5.03 -2.86
CA GLN A 191 -22.32 5.87 -2.84
C GLN A 191 -22.07 7.25 -3.47
N ARG A 192 -20.81 7.69 -3.53
CA ARG A 192 -20.44 9.00 -4.05
C ARG A 192 -20.19 8.96 -5.56
N LYS A 193 -20.81 9.91 -6.28
CA LYS A 193 -20.41 10.24 -7.65
C LYS A 193 -19.06 10.97 -7.66
N VAL A 194 -18.07 10.39 -8.35
CA VAL A 194 -16.70 10.94 -8.46
C VAL A 194 -16.42 11.33 -9.91
N SER A 195 -15.72 12.45 -10.13
CA SER A 195 -15.28 12.89 -11.46
C SER A 195 -13.84 12.49 -11.79
N ALA A 196 -13.50 12.41 -13.08
CA ALA A 196 -12.14 12.16 -13.55
C ALA A 196 -11.12 13.19 -13.01
N ARG A 197 -11.52 14.47 -12.93
CA ARG A 197 -10.68 15.54 -12.38
C ARG A 197 -10.33 15.32 -10.90
N GLU A 198 -11.31 14.90 -10.10
CA GLU A 198 -11.09 14.61 -8.68
C GLU A 198 -10.24 13.35 -8.48
N LEU A 199 -10.41 12.31 -9.31
CA LEU A 199 -9.51 11.13 -9.31
C LEU A 199 -8.07 11.51 -9.65
N ALA A 200 -7.88 12.35 -10.68
CA ALA A 200 -6.56 12.85 -11.08
C ALA A 200 -5.87 13.63 -9.95
N GLN A 201 -6.58 14.60 -9.37
CA GLN A 201 -6.07 15.48 -8.32
C GLN A 201 -5.73 14.71 -7.04
N THR A 202 -6.68 13.92 -6.54
CA THR A 202 -6.57 13.31 -5.20
C THR A 202 -5.79 12.01 -5.20
N LYS A 203 -5.71 11.33 -6.36
CA LYS A 203 -5.05 10.02 -6.57
C LYS A 203 -5.65 8.88 -5.73
N ILE A 204 -6.88 9.03 -5.25
CA ILE A 204 -7.54 8.06 -4.37
C ILE A 204 -7.64 6.65 -4.99
N GLY A 205 -7.84 6.53 -6.30
CA GLY A 205 -7.86 5.22 -6.98
C GLY A 205 -6.54 4.43 -6.88
N LEU A 206 -5.38 5.08 -6.70
CA LEU A 206 -4.14 4.36 -6.38
C LEU A 206 -4.24 3.67 -5.01
N VAL A 207 -4.79 4.37 -4.02
CA VAL A 207 -4.95 3.87 -2.65
C VAL A 207 -6.00 2.76 -2.57
N VAL A 208 -7.10 2.86 -3.32
CA VAL A 208 -8.09 1.77 -3.42
C VAL A 208 -7.50 0.53 -4.11
N ASN A 209 -6.67 0.70 -5.15
CA ASN A 209 -5.95 -0.41 -5.77
C ASN A 209 -4.92 -1.04 -4.82
N GLU A 210 -4.19 -0.22 -4.07
CA GLU A 210 -3.23 -0.67 -3.06
C GLU A 210 -3.93 -1.43 -1.92
N TRP A 211 -5.08 -0.92 -1.44
CA TRP A 211 -5.95 -1.59 -0.47
C TRP A 211 -6.30 -3.00 -0.93
N ARG A 212 -6.88 -3.11 -2.14
CA ARG A 212 -7.26 -4.38 -2.79
C ARG A 212 -6.10 -5.39 -2.83
N GLN A 213 -4.87 -4.93 -3.06
CA GLN A 213 -3.68 -5.78 -3.13
C GLN A 213 -3.16 -6.20 -1.75
N VAL A 214 -3.04 -5.26 -0.80
CA VAL A 214 -2.49 -5.49 0.54
C VAL A 214 -3.45 -6.36 1.36
N PHE A 215 -4.74 -6.01 1.40
CA PHE A 215 -5.70 -6.68 2.29
C PHE A 215 -5.98 -8.12 1.89
N ASN A 216 -6.09 -8.41 0.59
CA ASN A 216 -6.22 -9.78 0.10
C ASN A 216 -5.00 -10.65 0.49
N ARG A 217 -3.78 -10.08 0.50
CA ARG A 217 -2.56 -10.81 0.86
C ARG A 217 -2.41 -11.04 2.36
N VAL A 218 -2.63 -10.02 3.19
CA VAL A 218 -2.36 -10.10 4.64
C VAL A 218 -3.54 -10.70 5.40
N PHE A 219 -4.77 -10.41 4.99
CA PHE A 219 -5.97 -10.70 5.78
C PHE A 219 -6.97 -11.64 5.13
N LYS A 220 -6.77 -12.00 3.86
CA LYS A 220 -7.68 -12.87 3.07
C LYS A 220 -9.14 -12.37 3.08
N ASP A 221 -9.33 -11.07 3.27
CA ASP A 221 -10.65 -10.43 3.31
C ASP A 221 -11.17 -10.25 1.88
N GLN A 222 -12.02 -11.19 1.47
CA GLN A 222 -12.59 -11.24 0.13
C GLN A 222 -13.63 -10.13 -0.09
N ALA A 223 -14.43 -9.77 0.92
CA ALA A 223 -15.44 -8.71 0.81
C ALA A 223 -14.80 -7.33 0.58
N SER A 224 -13.76 -6.98 1.34
CA SER A 224 -12.97 -5.75 1.11
C SER A 224 -12.36 -5.71 -0.29
N LYS A 225 -11.92 -6.86 -0.81
CA LYS A 225 -11.24 -6.99 -2.10
C LYS A 225 -12.23 -6.87 -3.27
N GLU A 226 -13.39 -7.51 -3.20
CA GLU A 226 -14.46 -7.41 -4.19
C GLU A 226 -14.99 -5.98 -4.26
N ARG A 227 -15.32 -5.38 -3.11
CA ARG A 227 -15.78 -3.98 -3.03
C ARG A 227 -14.76 -2.99 -3.62
N ALA A 228 -13.47 -3.14 -3.28
CA ALA A 228 -12.41 -2.34 -3.87
C ALA A 228 -12.19 -2.62 -5.37
N HIS A 229 -12.43 -3.86 -5.84
CA HIS A 229 -12.35 -4.21 -7.26
C HIS A 229 -13.49 -3.55 -8.07
N ASP A 230 -14.71 -3.58 -7.55
CA ASP A 230 -15.89 -3.08 -8.25
C ASP A 230 -15.91 -1.55 -8.29
N LEU A 231 -15.49 -0.90 -7.20
CA LEU A 231 -15.23 0.54 -7.16
C LEU A 231 -14.21 0.95 -8.25
N LEU A 232 -13.06 0.27 -8.34
CA LEU A 232 -12.06 0.53 -9.39
C LEU A 232 -12.58 0.23 -10.80
N SER A 233 -13.46 -0.76 -10.96
CA SER A 233 -14.05 -1.12 -12.24
C SER A 233 -15.04 -0.05 -12.71
N SER A 234 -15.87 0.48 -11.80
CA SER A 234 -16.75 1.62 -12.07
C SER A 234 -15.96 2.88 -12.45
N TRP A 235 -14.82 3.11 -11.78
CA TRP A 235 -13.93 4.24 -12.04
C TRP A 235 -13.03 4.06 -13.27
N ARG A 236 -13.00 2.89 -13.92
CA ARG A 236 -12.04 2.59 -15.00
C ARG A 236 -12.07 3.58 -16.16
N LYS A 237 -13.26 4.06 -16.57
CA LYS A 237 -13.40 5.09 -17.63
C LYS A 237 -12.86 6.44 -17.15
N LEU A 238 -13.34 6.89 -15.99
CA LEU A 238 -12.90 8.12 -15.32
C LEU A 238 -11.38 8.13 -15.05
N TRP A 239 -10.76 6.97 -14.84
CA TRP A 239 -9.33 6.82 -14.63
C TRP A 239 -8.51 6.99 -15.91
N LEU A 240 -9.04 6.58 -17.06
CA LEU A 240 -8.42 6.82 -18.37
C LEU A 240 -8.52 8.30 -18.74
N GLU A 241 -9.68 8.93 -18.50
CA GLU A 241 -9.89 10.38 -18.62
C GLU A 241 -8.96 11.15 -17.67
N ALA A 242 -8.85 10.74 -16.40
CA ALA A 242 -7.95 11.30 -15.40
C ALA A 242 -6.48 11.22 -15.84
N LYS A 243 -6.06 10.11 -16.48
CA LYS A 243 -4.72 10.00 -17.06
C LYS A 243 -4.52 11.01 -18.19
N ALA A 244 -5.47 11.14 -19.12
CA ALA A 244 -5.38 12.11 -20.21
C ALA A 244 -5.23 13.56 -19.70
N LEU A 245 -6.01 13.94 -18.67
CA LEU A 245 -5.90 15.25 -18.02
C LEU A 245 -4.51 15.52 -17.43
N ASN A 246 -3.88 14.51 -16.81
CA ASN A 246 -2.52 14.62 -16.25
C ASN A 246 -1.40 14.67 -17.30
N PHE A 247 -1.67 14.35 -18.58
CA PHE A 247 -0.71 14.50 -19.69
C PHE A 247 -0.94 15.78 -20.50
N ALA A 248 -2.03 16.52 -20.24
CA ALA A 248 -2.39 17.76 -20.92
C ALA A 248 -2.19 19.01 -20.04
N SER A 249 -1.61 18.85 -18.85
CA SER A 249 -1.24 19.92 -17.89
C SER A 249 0.27 19.97 -17.70
#